data_AF-A0A832DF98-F1
#
_entry.id   AF-A0A832DF98-F1
#
_cell.length_a   1.000
_cell.length_b   1.000
_cell.length_c   1.000
_cell.angle_alpha   90.00
_cell.angle_beta   90.00
_cell.angle_gamma   90.00
#
_symmetry.space_group_name_H-M   'P 1'
#
loop_
_entity.id
_entity.type
_entity.pdbx_description
1 polymer ?
#
loop_
_entity_poly.entity_id
_entity_poly.type
_entity_poly.pdbx_seq_one_letter_code
_entity_poly.pdbx_strand_id
1 'polypeptide(L)' 'MKTIEATLNRLSAKNILVRFYKYYIIDSILILKREGFKSLLKKRGWKVFAVVIGYYTIRDTILYILIPFLVAKGIF' A
#
# COMPACT_ATOMS: atom_id res chain seq x y z
N MET A 1 4.98 -18.85 9.74
CA MET A 1 5.00 -18.07 8.47
C MET A 1 4.55 -18.89 7.26
N LYS A 2 5.07 -20.13 7.06
CA LYS A 2 4.68 -21.03 5.95
C LYS A 2 3.18 -21.33 5.85
N THR A 3 2.48 -21.50 6.97
CA THR A 3 1.02 -21.75 7.02
C THR A 3 0.20 -20.57 6.54
N ILE A 4 0.60 -19.34 6.90
CA ILE A 4 -0.08 -18.11 6.46
C ILE A 4 0.14 -17.91 4.95
N GLU A 5 1.36 -18.12 4.45
CA GLU A 5 1.64 -18.05 3.01
C GLU A 5 0.85 -19.07 2.19
N ALA A 6 0.67 -20.30 2.69
CA ALA A 6 -0.12 -21.33 2.01
C ALA A 6 -1.59 -20.93 1.90
N THR A 7 -2.17 -20.38 2.98
CA THR A 7 -3.55 -19.86 2.97
C THR A 7 -3.67 -18.63 2.06
N LEU A 8 -2.69 -17.72 2.11
CA LEU A 8 -2.66 -16.53 1.26
C LEU A 8 -2.54 -16.89 -0.23
N ASN A 9 -1.78 -17.94 -0.57
CA ASN A 9 -1.68 -18.44 -1.94
C ASN A 9 -3.01 -18.98 -2.45
N ARG A 10 -3.73 -19.77 -1.63
CA ARG A 10 -5.07 -20.27 -1.99
C ARG A 10 -6.06 -19.12 -2.20
N LEU A 11 -6.06 -18.13 -1.31
CA LEU A 11 -6.93 -16.95 -1.41
C LEU A 11 -6.55 -16.04 -2.59
N SER A 12 -5.25 -15.85 -2.83
CA SER A 12 -4.72 -15.09 -3.96
C SER A 12 -5.05 -15.72 -5.31
N ALA A 13 -5.18 -17.05 -5.38
CA ALA A 13 -5.60 -17.73 -6.61
C ALA A 13 -7.08 -17.48 -6.93
N LYS A 14 -7.90 -17.30 -5.89
CA LYS A 14 -9.35 -17.10 -6.02
C LYS A 14 -9.74 -15.63 -6.19
N ASN A 15 -9.02 -14.71 -5.54
CA ASN A 15 -9.34 -13.28 -5.49
C ASN A 15 -8.22 -12.41 -6.06
N ILE A 16 -8.57 -11.63 -7.10
CA ILE A 16 -7.64 -10.71 -7.77
C ILE A 16 -7.06 -9.66 -6.82
N LEU A 17 -7.89 -9.13 -5.92
CA LEU A 17 -7.50 -8.12 -4.92
C LEU A 17 -6.45 -8.68 -3.95
N VAL A 18 -6.64 -9.91 -3.50
CA VAL A 18 -5.69 -10.59 -2.60
C VAL A 18 -4.37 -10.84 -3.33
N ARG A 19 -4.41 -11.15 -4.63
CA ARG A 19 -3.21 -11.30 -5.46
C ARG A 19 -2.42 -10.00 -5.55
N PHE A 20 -3.10 -8.88 -5.77
CA PHE A 20 -2.45 -7.56 -5.77
C PHE A 20 -1.92 -7.19 -4.39
N TYR A 21 -2.68 -7.39 -3.32
CA TYR A 21 -2.23 -7.10 -1.97
C TYR A 21 -0.99 -7.91 -1.58
N LYS A 22 -1.00 -9.22 -1.86
CA LYS A 22 0.16 -10.09 -1.66
C LYS A 22 1.38 -9.57 -2.43
N TYR A 23 1.19 -9.26 -3.70
CA TYR A 23 2.27 -8.77 -4.54
C TYR A 23 2.79 -7.40 -4.11
N TYR A 24 1.95 -6.46 -3.67
CA TYR A 24 2.40 -5.10 -3.36
C TYR A 24 2.88 -4.93 -1.91
N ILE A 25 2.27 -5.61 -0.94
CA ILE A 25 2.54 -5.37 0.49
C ILE A 25 3.41 -6.48 1.07
N ILE A 26 2.94 -7.73 1.03
CA ILE A 26 3.64 -8.87 1.67
C ILE A 26 5.03 -9.07 1.04
N ASP A 27 5.09 -9.09 -0.29
CA ASP A 27 6.35 -9.25 -1.03
C ASP A 27 7.32 -8.09 -0.79
N SER A 28 6.82 -6.86 -0.73
CA SER A 28 7.64 -5.68 -0.44
C SER A 28 8.25 -5.73 0.97
N ILE A 29 7.47 -6.14 1.98
CA ILE A 29 7.97 -6.32 3.36
C ILE A 29 9.02 -7.43 3.40
N LEU A 30 8.82 -8.52 2.65
CA LEU A 30 9.79 -9.61 2.54
C LEU A 30 11.11 -9.16 1.91
N ILE A 31 11.06 -8.37 0.83
CA ILE A 31 12.26 -7.79 0.20
C ILE A 31 12.98 -6.87 1.18
N LEU A 32 12.25 -6.00 1.88
CA LEU A 32 12.82 -5.11 2.89
C LEU A 32 13.55 -5.88 3.99
N LYS A 33 12.92 -6.96 4.49
CA LYS A 33 13.46 -7.78 5.57
C LYS A 33 14.68 -8.60 5.15
N ARG A 34 14.75 -9.05 3.90
CA ARG A 34 15.83 -9.92 3.40
C ARG A 34 17.00 -9.14 2.79
N GLU A 35 16.71 -8.12 2.00
CA GLU A 35 17.67 -7.44 1.13
C GLU A 35 17.79 -5.94 1.43
N GLY A 36 16.97 -5.42 2.36
CA GLY A 36 16.99 -4.03 2.78
C GLY A 36 16.27 -3.06 1.84
N PHE A 37 16.22 -1.80 2.26
CA PHE A 37 15.48 -0.74 1.59
C PHE A 37 16.01 -0.41 0.18
N LYS A 38 17.34 -0.42 -0.01
CA LYS A 38 17.95 -0.20 -1.33
C LYS A 38 17.48 -1.22 -2.36
N SER A 39 17.34 -2.50 -1.98
CA SER A 39 16.89 -3.52 -2.92
C SER A 39 15.41 -3.39 -3.26
N LEU A 40 14.57 -2.98 -2.29
CA LEU A 40 13.16 -2.66 -2.58
C LEU A 40 13.06 -1.57 -3.65
N LEU A 41 13.79 -0.46 -3.47
CA LEU A 41 13.79 0.63 -4.45
C LEU A 41 14.31 0.19 -5.81
N LYS A 42 15.30 -0.70 -5.86
CA LYS A 42 15.82 -1.26 -7.12
C LYS A 42 14.81 -2.17 -7.82
N LYS A 43 14.10 -3.03 -7.07
CA LYS A 43 13.13 -4.00 -7.62
C LYS A 43 11.78 -3.38 -7.97
N ARG A 44 11.27 -2.46 -7.15
CA ARG A 44 9.97 -1.79 -7.35
C ARG A 44 10.09 -0.48 -8.13
N GLY A 45 11.26 0.14 -8.11
CA GLY A 45 11.56 1.37 -8.85
C GLY A 45 10.71 2.56 -8.41
N TRP A 46 10.45 3.44 -9.37
CA TRP A 46 9.68 4.69 -9.19
C TRP A 46 8.26 4.48 -8.66
N LYS A 47 7.69 3.27 -8.75
CA LYS A 47 6.35 2.96 -8.25
C LYS A 47 6.24 3.15 -6.74
N VAL A 48 7.31 2.90 -5.98
CA VAL A 48 7.32 3.16 -4.53
C VAL A 48 7.12 4.65 -4.27
N PHE A 49 7.81 5.48 -5.05
CA PHE A 49 7.70 6.93 -4.95
C PHE A 49 6.30 7.43 -5.33
N ALA A 50 5.72 6.89 -6.40
CA ALA A 50 4.34 7.20 -6.79
C ALA A 50 3.31 6.84 -5.70
N VAL A 51 3.48 5.71 -5.01
CA VAL A 51 2.62 5.31 -3.89
C VAL A 51 2.79 6.25 -2.69
N VAL A 52 4.03 6.63 -2.37
CA VAL A 52 4.30 7.58 -1.27
C VAL A 52 3.70 8.94 -1.59
N ILE A 53 3.96 9.49 -2.78
CA ILE A 53 3.37 10.77 -3.21
C ILE A 53 1.85 10.67 -3.19
N GLY A 54 1.26 9.65 -3.82
CA GLY A 54 -0.19 9.48 -3.86
C GLY A 54 -0.81 9.42 -2.46
N TYR A 55 -0.16 8.71 -1.52
CA TYR A 55 -0.61 8.67 -0.13
C TYR A 55 -0.59 10.05 0.54
N TYR A 56 0.50 10.82 0.36
CA TYR A 56 0.58 12.17 0.92
C TYR A 56 -0.40 13.12 0.26
N THR A 57 -0.57 13.07 -1.07
CA THR A 57 -1.53 13.91 -1.79
C THR A 57 -2.97 13.65 -1.35
N ILE A 58 -3.37 12.39 -1.24
CA ILE A 58 -4.71 12.03 -0.78
C ILE A 58 -4.90 12.48 0.68
N ARG A 59 -3.92 12.23 1.55
CA ARG A 59 -3.98 12.66 2.95
C ARG A 59 -4.12 14.17 3.06
N ASP A 60 -3.29 14.93 2.35
CA ASP A 60 -3.29 16.39 2.42
C ASP A 60 -4.58 16.96 1.83
N THR A 61 -5.09 16.35 0.75
CA THR A 61 -6.41 16.70 0.21
C THR A 61 -7.51 16.45 1.23
N ILE A 62 -7.52 15.29 1.91
CA ILE A 62 -8.53 15.00 2.92
C ILE A 62 -8.41 15.96 4.11
N LEU A 63 -7.19 16.15 4.62
CA LEU A 63 -6.94 16.91 5.84
C LEU A 63 -7.18 18.40 5.66
N TYR A 64 -6.74 18.98 4.54
CA TYR A 64 -6.75 20.42 4.33
C TYR A 64 -7.83 20.92 3.37
N ILE A 65 -8.43 20.03 2.57
CA ILE A 65 -9.52 20.42 1.67
C ILE A 65 -10.83 19.82 2.17
N LEU A 66 -10.90 18.49 2.31
CA LEU A 66 -12.16 17.83 2.63
C LEU A 66 -12.68 18.17 4.04
N ILE A 67 -11.83 18.05 5.07
CA ILE A 67 -12.24 18.34 6.45
C ILE A 67 -12.73 19.80 6.60
N PRO A 68 -11.96 20.83 6.16
CA PRO A 68 -12.43 22.21 6.26
C PRO A 68 -13.70 22.48 5.45
N PHE A 69 -13.85 21.85 4.28
CA PHE A 69 -15.07 21.96 3.48
C PHE A 69 -16.29 21.39 4.19
N LEU A 70 -16.16 20.22 4.82
CA LEU A 70 -17.24 19.60 5.59
C LEU A 70 -17.63 20.42 6.82
N VAL A 71 -16.65 21.01 7.51
CA VAL A 71 -16.87 21.94 8.64
C VAL A 71 -17.60 23.20 8.17
N ALA A 72 -17.15 23.82 7.06
CA ALA A 72 -17.81 25.00 6.50
C ALA A 72 -19.25 24.73 6.04
N LYS A 73 -19.57 23.48 5.69
CA LYS A 73 -20.92 23.03 5.34
C LYS A 73 -21.79 22.65 6.55
N GLY A 74 -21.24 22.67 7.77
CA GLY A 74 -21.96 22.31 9.00
C GLY A 74 -22.31 20.82 9.10
N ILE A 75 -21.55 19.95 8.41
CA ILE A 75 -21.75 18.50 8.42
C ILE A 75 -21.05 17.85 9.64
N PHE A 76 -20.20 18.61 10.34
CA PHE A 76 -19.41 18.19 11.49
C PHE A 76 -19.71 19.06 12.72
#